data_AF-A0A921ZWH8-F1
#
_entry.id   AF-A0A921ZWH8-F1
#
_cell.length_a   1.000
_cell.length_b   1.000
_cell.length_c   1.000
_cell.angle_alpha   90.00
_cell.angle_beta   90.00
_cell.angle_gamma   90.00
#
_symmetry.space_group_name_H-M   'P 1'
#
loop_
_entity.id
_entity.type
_entity.pdbx_description
1 polymer ?
#
loop_
_entity_poly.entity_id
_entity_poly.type
_entity_poly.pdbx_seq_one_letter_code
_entity_poly.pdbx_strand_id
1 'polypeptide(L)'
;MNMMMKNAQILKDGTYVKLDRHGKMTYGTMVFIRVMVVNEVAFNLAKAATIAVRYSAVRRQSEKKPGEPEPQILDYVTQQHKLFICIATAHALQLTSDWLWRTFSGVVTDIKHGKTDSLPEFHALSSCLKAISTSDAALLIEQCRHSCGGHGYMMSSNLPLIYSFVTATRTYEGDYTVLLLQTARFLIKAWEQAEAGKPLTPTVSYLTKYFKDGRVPWDSTSEGIVNAAYGVAAGKISACVKSIRNRVKTGLSYEDAWDLTTVQLVAAAEVIT
;
A
#
# COMPACT_ATOMS: atom_id res chain seq x y z
N MET A 1 16.10 29.42 -23.45
CA MET A 1 15.78 28.82 -22.13
C MET A 1 14.28 28.58 -22.13
N ASN A 2 13.83 27.32 -22.12
CA ASN A 2 12.42 26.98 -22.34
C ASN A 2 11.78 26.53 -21.03
N MET A 3 10.85 27.32 -20.49
CA MET A 3 10.08 27.00 -19.29
C MET A 3 8.75 26.33 -19.68
N MET A 4 8.35 25.28 -18.97
CA MET A 4 7.04 24.63 -19.14
C MET A 4 5.94 25.43 -18.45
N MET A 5 5.15 26.20 -19.22
CA MET A 5 4.26 27.23 -18.66
C MET A 5 2.78 26.84 -18.44
N LYS A 6 2.45 25.55 -18.41
CA LYS A 6 1.04 25.09 -18.31
C LYS A 6 0.35 25.51 -17.00
N ASN A 7 1.06 25.46 -15.88
CA ASN A 7 0.51 25.69 -14.52
C ASN A 7 1.05 26.96 -13.86
N ALA A 8 2.15 27.50 -14.38
CA ALA A 8 2.78 28.73 -13.91
C ALA A 8 3.52 29.36 -15.08
N GLN A 9 3.55 30.69 -15.15
CA GLN A 9 4.15 31.44 -16.23
C GLN A 9 5.09 32.50 -15.65
N ILE A 10 6.19 32.77 -16.36
CA ILE A 10 6.98 33.98 -16.16
C ILE A 10 6.75 34.84 -17.39
N LEU A 11 6.21 36.03 -17.19
CA LEU A 11 5.96 37.01 -18.25
C LEU A 11 7.30 37.62 -18.72
N LYS A 12 7.27 38.32 -19.86
CA LYS A 12 8.49 38.89 -20.47
C LYS A 12 9.20 39.93 -19.58
N ASP A 13 8.47 40.56 -18.67
CA ASP A 13 8.95 41.53 -17.69
C ASP A 13 9.51 40.88 -16.41
N GLY A 14 9.49 39.54 -16.31
CA GLY A 14 9.92 38.79 -15.13
C GLY A 14 8.80 38.54 -14.10
N THR A 15 7.58 39.01 -14.34
CA THR A 15 6.45 38.80 -13.43
C THR A 15 6.04 37.32 -13.40
N TYR A 16 5.99 36.74 -12.19
CA TYR A 16 5.49 35.38 -11.97
C TYR A 16 3.97 35.36 -11.90
N VAL A 17 3.34 34.50 -12.71
CA VAL A 17 1.90 34.27 -12.73
C VAL A 17 1.63 32.81 -12.41
N LYS A 18 0.92 32.56 -11.30
CA LYS A 18 0.42 31.23 -10.96
C LYS A 18 -0.92 30.99 -11.67
N LEU A 19 -0.93 30.09 -12.66
CA LEU A 19 -2.12 29.75 -13.44
C LEU A 19 -2.94 28.62 -12.79
N ASP A 20 -2.30 27.74 -12.03
CA ASP A 20 -2.98 26.68 -11.29
C ASP A 20 -3.78 27.28 -10.11
N ARG A 21 -5.11 27.33 -10.28
CA ARG A 21 -6.07 27.76 -9.25
C ARG A 21 -6.05 26.85 -8.01
N HIS A 22 -5.63 25.59 -8.14
CA HIS A 22 -5.70 24.59 -7.07
C HIS A 22 -4.34 24.19 -6.50
N GLY A 23 -3.23 24.62 -7.09
CA GLY A 23 -1.84 24.31 -6.68
C GLY A 23 -1.52 22.81 -6.63
N LYS A 24 -2.43 21.96 -7.11
CA LYS A 24 -2.47 20.52 -6.91
C LYS A 24 -2.57 19.74 -8.22
N MET A 25 -2.62 20.40 -9.37
CA MET A 25 -2.69 19.72 -10.66
C MET A 25 -1.41 18.91 -10.97
N THR A 26 -0.27 19.30 -10.40
CA THR A 26 0.99 18.55 -10.45
C THR A 26 0.96 17.21 -9.72
N TYR A 27 0.03 16.99 -8.78
CA TYR A 27 -0.14 15.67 -8.15
C TYR A 27 -0.69 14.63 -9.13
N GLY A 28 -1.40 15.03 -10.20
CA GLY A 28 -2.01 14.11 -11.15
C GLY A 28 -1.01 13.15 -11.80
N THR A 29 0.16 13.66 -12.23
CA THR A 29 1.20 12.83 -12.84
C THR A 29 1.85 11.89 -11.83
N MET A 30 2.21 12.39 -10.63
CA MET A 30 2.82 11.56 -9.59
C MET A 30 1.89 10.44 -9.14
N VAL A 31 0.61 10.75 -8.95
CA VAL A 31 -0.37 9.75 -8.54
C VAL A 31 -0.64 8.75 -9.67
N PHE A 32 -0.68 9.18 -10.93
CA PHE A 32 -0.79 8.27 -12.07
C PHE A 32 0.31 7.20 -12.06
N ILE A 33 1.57 7.59 -11.85
CA ILE A 33 2.68 6.64 -11.81
C ILE A 33 2.52 5.66 -10.65
N ARG A 34 2.07 6.11 -9.47
CA ARG A 34 1.80 5.20 -8.33
C ARG A 34 0.74 4.16 -8.66
N VAL A 35 -0.33 4.53 -9.36
CA VAL A 35 -1.34 3.56 -9.80
C VAL A 35 -0.74 2.50 -10.73
N MET A 36 0.13 2.94 -11.66
CA MET A 36 0.82 2.02 -12.56
C MET A 36 1.77 1.07 -11.83
N VAL A 37 2.51 1.57 -10.84
CA VAL A 37 3.39 0.74 -10.01
C VAL A 37 2.60 -0.35 -9.29
N VAL A 38 1.44 -0.03 -8.70
CA VAL A 38 0.59 -1.03 -8.01
C VAL A 38 0.17 -2.16 -8.97
N ASN A 39 -0.23 -1.82 -10.20
CA ASN A 39 -0.58 -2.80 -11.22
C ASN A 39 0.64 -3.65 -11.65
N GLU A 40 1.79 -3.00 -11.83
CA GLU A 40 3.01 -3.65 -12.28
C GLU A 40 3.56 -4.65 -11.26
N VAL A 41 3.54 -4.31 -9.96
CA VAL A 41 3.98 -5.24 -8.92
C VAL A 41 3.01 -6.40 -8.71
N ALA A 42 1.69 -6.19 -8.91
CA ALA A 42 0.71 -7.27 -8.90
C ALA A 42 1.03 -8.30 -10.00
N PHE A 43 1.32 -7.82 -11.22
CA PHE A 43 1.67 -8.67 -12.34
C PHE A 43 3.00 -9.42 -12.13
N ASN A 44 4.02 -8.74 -11.57
CA ASN A 44 5.31 -9.37 -11.29
C ASN A 44 5.24 -10.41 -10.16
N LEU A 45 4.42 -10.17 -9.13
CA LEU A 45 4.15 -11.18 -8.10
C LEU A 45 3.45 -12.41 -8.70
N ALA A 46 2.47 -12.22 -9.58
CA ALA A 46 1.79 -13.32 -10.28
C ALA A 46 2.76 -14.15 -11.13
N LYS A 47 3.72 -13.51 -11.83
CA LYS A 47 4.79 -14.21 -12.55
C LYS A 47 5.66 -15.06 -11.62
N ALA A 48 6.14 -14.48 -10.52
CA ALA A 48 6.99 -15.19 -9.56
C ALA A 48 6.26 -16.38 -8.94
N ALA A 49 4.99 -16.20 -8.54
CA ALA A 49 4.14 -17.27 -8.03
C ALA A 49 3.95 -18.38 -9.09
N THR A 50 3.70 -18.02 -10.35
CA THR A 50 3.55 -18.99 -11.46
C THR A 50 4.80 -19.84 -11.63
N ILE A 51 5.99 -19.22 -11.61
CA ILE A 51 7.27 -19.93 -11.73
C ILE A 51 7.44 -20.90 -10.56
N ALA A 52 7.30 -20.41 -9.33
CA ALA A 52 7.56 -21.20 -8.14
C ALA A 52 6.57 -22.35 -7.94
N VAL A 53 5.29 -22.15 -8.25
CA VAL A 53 4.25 -23.19 -8.17
C VAL A 53 4.51 -24.27 -9.21
N ARG A 54 4.77 -23.91 -10.47
CA ARG A 54 5.06 -24.88 -11.53
C ARG A 54 6.33 -25.68 -11.23
N TYR A 55 7.39 -25.00 -10.78
CA TYR A 55 8.61 -25.67 -10.33
C TYR A 55 8.32 -26.65 -9.20
N SER A 56 7.52 -26.24 -8.20
CA SER A 56 7.19 -27.07 -7.04
C SER A 56 6.32 -28.28 -7.37
N ALA A 57 5.50 -28.19 -8.41
CA ALA A 57 4.70 -29.31 -8.92
C ALA A 57 5.53 -30.32 -9.76
N VAL A 58 6.78 -30.02 -10.11
CA VAL A 58 7.64 -30.95 -10.87
C VAL A 58 8.81 -31.44 -10.03
N ARG A 59 9.41 -30.56 -9.23
CA ARG A 59 10.54 -30.90 -8.36
C ARG A 59 10.09 -31.92 -7.33
N ARG A 60 10.75 -33.07 -7.32
CA ARG A 60 10.69 -34.07 -6.25
C ARG A 60 11.98 -34.00 -5.44
N GLN A 61 11.86 -34.04 -4.13
CA GLN A 61 13.02 -34.04 -3.24
C GLN A 61 12.61 -34.45 -1.83
N SER A 62 13.47 -35.26 -1.21
CA SER A 62 13.30 -35.78 0.15
C SER A 62 12.12 -36.74 0.27
N GLU A 63 12.08 -37.48 1.37
CA GLU A 63 11.03 -38.45 1.64
C GLU A 63 10.08 -37.88 2.71
N LYS A 64 8.76 -38.10 2.58
CA LYS A 64 7.80 -37.81 3.65
C LYS A 64 7.77 -38.92 4.69
N LYS A 65 8.02 -40.16 4.26
CA LYS A 65 8.18 -41.34 5.11
C LYS A 65 9.33 -42.19 4.57
N PRO A 66 10.12 -42.83 5.45
CA PRO A 66 11.23 -43.67 5.02
C PRO A 66 10.80 -44.74 4.00
N GLY A 67 11.47 -44.78 2.85
CA GLY A 67 11.26 -45.77 1.80
C GLY A 67 10.07 -45.48 0.85
N GLU A 68 9.37 -44.36 1.00
CA GLU A 68 8.40 -43.89 0.00
C GLU A 68 9.12 -43.09 -1.11
N PRO A 69 8.63 -43.11 -2.37
CA PRO A 69 9.17 -42.26 -3.43
C PRO A 69 9.13 -40.78 -3.06
N GLU A 70 10.11 -40.00 -3.53
CA GLU A 70 10.15 -38.55 -3.30
C GLU A 70 8.86 -37.89 -3.85
N PRO A 71 8.05 -37.23 -3.00
CA PRO A 71 6.85 -36.54 -3.43
C PRO A 71 7.22 -35.23 -4.13
N GLN A 72 6.25 -34.60 -4.80
CA GLN A 72 6.45 -33.24 -5.30
C GLN A 72 6.69 -32.32 -4.10
N ILE A 73 7.59 -31.35 -4.22
CA ILE A 73 7.85 -30.46 -3.08
C ILE A 73 6.61 -29.62 -2.72
N LEU A 74 5.67 -29.45 -3.65
CA LEU A 74 4.36 -28.84 -3.40
C LEU A 74 3.47 -29.64 -2.43
N ASP A 75 3.77 -30.93 -2.18
CA ASP A 75 3.02 -31.77 -1.23
C ASP A 75 3.40 -31.52 0.24
N TYR A 76 4.42 -30.69 0.49
CA TYR A 76 4.79 -30.28 1.84
C TYR A 76 3.97 -29.05 2.26
N VAL A 77 3.37 -29.12 3.46
CA VAL A 77 2.56 -28.03 4.03
C VAL A 77 3.36 -26.72 4.14
N THR A 78 4.66 -26.80 4.42
CA THR A 78 5.54 -25.63 4.46
C THR A 78 5.74 -24.97 3.10
N GLN A 79 5.75 -25.74 2.01
CA GLN A 79 5.80 -25.21 0.65
C GLN A 79 4.46 -24.59 0.25
N GLN A 80 3.35 -25.26 0.60
CA GLN A 80 1.99 -24.76 0.39
C GLN A 80 1.75 -23.44 1.12
N HIS A 81 2.14 -23.35 2.39
CA HIS A 81 2.01 -22.12 3.19
C HIS A 81 2.71 -20.93 2.52
N LYS A 82 3.96 -21.13 2.04
CA LYS A 82 4.69 -20.08 1.32
C LYS A 82 3.98 -19.66 0.04
N LEU A 83 3.62 -20.62 -0.81
CA LEU A 83 3.16 -20.34 -2.17
C LEU A 83 1.69 -19.96 -2.24
N PHE A 84 0.82 -20.53 -1.42
CA PHE A 84 -0.62 -20.22 -1.43
C PHE A 84 -0.89 -18.81 -0.90
N ILE A 85 -0.10 -18.33 0.06
CA ILE A 85 -0.11 -16.91 0.45
C ILE A 85 0.29 -16.03 -0.73
N CYS A 86 1.36 -16.39 -1.46
CA CYS A 86 1.79 -15.63 -2.65
C CYS A 86 0.68 -15.56 -3.73
N ILE A 87 -0.01 -16.68 -3.99
CA ILE A 87 -1.13 -16.74 -4.95
C ILE A 87 -2.30 -15.86 -4.50
N ALA A 88 -2.72 -15.99 -3.23
CA ALA A 88 -3.82 -15.20 -2.68
C ALA A 88 -3.50 -13.70 -2.74
N THR A 89 -2.30 -13.29 -2.34
CA THR A 89 -1.87 -11.89 -2.41
C THR A 89 -1.77 -11.39 -3.85
N ALA A 90 -1.30 -12.20 -4.81
CA ALA A 90 -1.26 -11.81 -6.22
C ALA A 90 -2.67 -11.47 -6.76
N HIS A 91 -3.67 -12.30 -6.43
CA HIS A 91 -5.06 -12.03 -6.80
C HIS A 91 -5.63 -10.81 -6.10
N ALA A 92 -5.39 -10.66 -4.79
CA ALA A 92 -5.83 -9.50 -4.03
C ALA A 92 -5.24 -8.20 -4.60
N LEU A 93 -3.94 -8.16 -4.88
CA LEU A 93 -3.28 -7.00 -5.47
C LEU A 93 -3.79 -6.69 -6.89
N GLN A 94 -4.10 -7.71 -7.71
CA GLN A 94 -4.67 -7.48 -9.03
C GLN A 94 -6.03 -6.78 -8.93
N LEU A 95 -6.94 -7.31 -8.10
CA LEU A 95 -8.26 -6.72 -7.86
C LEU A 95 -8.17 -5.29 -7.30
N THR A 96 -7.24 -5.08 -6.36
CA THR A 96 -6.97 -3.76 -5.78
C THR A 96 -6.40 -2.80 -6.82
N SER A 97 -5.53 -3.25 -7.72
CA SER A 97 -4.99 -2.42 -8.80
C SER A 97 -6.07 -2.00 -9.80
N ASP A 98 -6.99 -2.91 -10.15
CA ASP A 98 -8.10 -2.64 -11.06
C ASP A 98 -9.13 -1.68 -10.43
N TRP A 99 -9.36 -1.82 -9.12
CA TRP A 99 -10.15 -0.86 -8.36
C TRP A 99 -9.46 0.52 -8.34
N LEU A 100 -8.17 0.58 -8.04
CA LEU A 100 -7.41 1.83 -7.95
C LEU A 100 -7.39 2.57 -9.30
N TRP A 101 -7.26 1.84 -10.42
CA TRP A 101 -7.31 2.40 -11.77
C TRP A 101 -8.69 3.00 -12.12
N ARG A 102 -9.78 2.34 -11.72
CA ARG A 102 -11.14 2.89 -11.89
C ARG A 102 -11.34 4.14 -11.05
N THR A 103 -10.88 4.13 -9.79
CA THR A 103 -10.92 5.30 -8.91
C THR A 103 -10.10 6.46 -9.49
N PHE A 104 -8.89 6.19 -10.00
CA PHE A 104 -8.06 7.18 -10.69
C PHE A 104 -8.81 7.84 -11.87
N SER A 105 -9.43 7.02 -12.72
CA SER A 105 -10.16 7.50 -13.90
C SER A 105 -11.33 8.43 -13.51
N GLY A 106 -12.03 8.11 -12.41
CA GLY A 106 -13.04 8.97 -11.81
C GLY A 106 -12.47 10.31 -11.34
N VAL A 107 -11.39 10.28 -10.57
CA VAL A 107 -10.73 11.50 -10.04
C VAL A 107 -10.22 12.40 -11.18
N VAL A 108 -9.63 11.83 -12.23
CA VAL A 108 -9.20 12.61 -13.41
C VAL A 108 -10.39 13.27 -14.10
N THR A 109 -11.53 12.58 -14.16
CA THR A 109 -12.77 13.14 -14.72
C THR A 109 -13.29 14.28 -13.85
N ASP A 110 -13.29 14.15 -12.53
CA ASP A 110 -13.67 15.21 -11.59
C ASP A 110 -12.80 16.46 -11.74
N ILE A 111 -11.47 16.27 -11.85
CA ILE A 111 -10.51 17.37 -12.03
C ILE A 111 -10.79 18.14 -13.32
N LYS A 112 -11.13 17.45 -14.42
CA LYS A 112 -11.50 18.11 -15.68
C LYS A 112 -12.73 19.01 -15.54
N HIS A 113 -13.63 18.70 -14.61
CA HIS A 113 -14.81 19.50 -14.28
C HIS A 113 -14.57 20.49 -13.13
N GLY A 114 -13.32 20.68 -12.69
CA GLY A 114 -12.97 21.61 -11.61
C GLY A 114 -13.30 21.11 -10.20
N LYS A 115 -13.66 19.83 -10.03
CA LYS A 115 -13.92 19.21 -8.72
C LYS A 115 -12.63 18.58 -8.19
N THR A 116 -12.17 19.01 -7.01
CA THR A 116 -10.89 18.54 -6.43
C THR A 116 -11.02 17.89 -5.06
N ASP A 117 -12.24 17.68 -4.59
CA ASP A 117 -12.50 17.22 -3.22
C ASP A 117 -12.06 15.78 -2.96
N SER A 118 -12.07 14.93 -4.00
CA SER A 118 -11.62 13.53 -3.96
C SER A 118 -10.10 13.37 -4.05
N LEU A 119 -9.37 14.42 -4.45
CA LEU A 119 -7.92 14.35 -4.69
C LEU A 119 -7.10 14.05 -3.41
N PRO A 120 -7.40 14.65 -2.22
CA PRO A 120 -6.65 14.33 -1.00
C PRO A 120 -6.80 12.88 -0.55
N GLU A 121 -8.02 12.32 -0.60
CA GLU A 121 -8.26 10.91 -0.27
C GLU A 121 -7.54 10.00 -1.26
N PHE A 122 -7.68 10.27 -2.56
CA PHE A 122 -7.03 9.46 -3.59
C PHE A 122 -5.50 9.53 -3.53
N HIS A 123 -4.93 10.69 -3.18
CA HIS A 123 -3.50 10.81 -2.93
C HIS A 123 -3.07 9.90 -1.78
N ALA A 124 -3.77 9.92 -0.64
CA ALA A 124 -3.47 9.06 0.50
C ALA A 124 -3.60 7.57 0.14
N LEU A 125 -4.66 7.17 -0.54
CA LEU A 125 -4.87 5.79 -1.01
C LEU A 125 -3.74 5.33 -1.93
N SER A 126 -3.39 6.13 -2.94
CA SER A 126 -2.32 5.80 -3.88
C SER A 126 -0.94 5.72 -3.20
N SER A 127 -0.67 6.58 -2.22
CA SER A 127 0.56 6.54 -1.41
C SER A 127 0.64 5.24 -0.62
N CYS A 128 -0.43 4.90 0.10
CA CYS A 128 -0.51 3.71 0.92
C CYS A 128 -0.37 2.43 0.09
N LEU A 129 -1.21 2.30 -0.95
CA LEU A 129 -1.24 1.11 -1.80
C LEU A 129 0.08 0.90 -2.53
N LYS A 130 0.73 1.96 -3.02
CA LYS A 130 2.07 1.84 -3.61
C LYS A 130 3.07 1.34 -2.57
N ALA A 131 3.12 1.95 -1.37
CA ALA A 131 4.06 1.53 -0.34
C ALA A 131 3.88 0.05 0.02
N ILE A 132 2.66 -0.38 0.32
CA ILE A 132 2.39 -1.72 0.84
C ILE A 132 2.50 -2.78 -0.26
N SER A 133 1.89 -2.56 -1.43
CA SER A 133 1.95 -3.54 -2.53
C SER A 133 3.39 -3.79 -3.01
N THR A 134 4.23 -2.75 -3.08
CA THR A 134 5.64 -2.90 -3.49
C THR A 134 6.46 -3.65 -2.43
N SER A 135 6.19 -3.40 -1.15
CA SER A 135 6.86 -4.08 -0.03
C SER A 135 6.46 -5.57 0.03
N ASP A 136 5.16 -5.86 -0.03
CA ASP A 136 4.63 -7.23 0.05
C ASP A 136 5.03 -8.03 -1.19
N ALA A 137 4.94 -7.44 -2.38
CA ALA A 137 5.38 -8.11 -3.61
C ALA A 137 6.87 -8.44 -3.55
N ALA A 138 7.74 -7.52 -3.11
CA ALA A 138 9.17 -7.78 -2.98
C ALA A 138 9.44 -8.95 -2.02
N LEU A 139 8.79 -8.96 -0.85
CA LEU A 139 8.91 -10.03 0.15
C LEU A 139 8.47 -11.38 -0.43
N LEU A 140 7.31 -11.43 -1.08
CA LEU A 140 6.71 -12.67 -1.58
C LEU A 140 7.41 -13.19 -2.84
N ILE A 141 7.95 -12.32 -3.69
CA ILE A 141 8.79 -12.71 -4.83
C ILE A 141 10.07 -13.38 -4.32
N GLU A 142 10.69 -12.85 -3.27
CA GLU A 142 11.86 -13.47 -2.65
C GLU A 142 11.51 -14.79 -1.98
N GLN A 143 10.32 -14.89 -1.38
CA GLN A 143 9.78 -16.15 -0.88
C GLN A 143 9.59 -17.18 -2.01
N CYS A 144 9.14 -16.78 -3.20
CA CYS A 144 9.05 -17.62 -4.40
C CYS A 144 10.45 -18.09 -4.85
N ARG A 145 11.45 -17.19 -4.81
CA ARG A 145 12.85 -17.50 -5.10
C ARG A 145 13.39 -18.58 -4.18
N HIS A 146 13.24 -18.42 -2.87
CA HIS A 146 13.65 -19.40 -1.87
C HIS A 146 12.92 -20.75 -2.04
N SER A 147 11.65 -20.70 -2.44
CA SER A 147 10.83 -21.91 -2.65
C SER A 147 11.32 -22.77 -3.82
N CYS A 148 12.14 -22.23 -4.72
CA CYS A 148 12.78 -22.97 -5.81
C CYS A 148 14.16 -23.54 -5.45
N GLY A 149 14.60 -23.40 -4.20
CA GLY A 149 15.93 -23.85 -3.74
C GLY A 149 17.07 -23.19 -4.50
N GLY A 150 18.18 -23.91 -4.70
CA GLY A 150 19.36 -23.40 -5.43
C GLY A 150 19.05 -22.95 -6.86
N HIS A 151 18.12 -23.61 -7.55
CA HIS A 151 17.69 -23.20 -8.90
C HIS A 151 16.97 -21.85 -8.92
N GLY A 152 16.32 -21.46 -7.82
CA GLY A 152 15.75 -20.12 -7.69
C GLY A 152 16.79 -19.00 -7.67
N TYR A 153 18.04 -19.28 -7.29
CA TYR A 153 19.12 -18.31 -7.36
C TYR A 153 19.65 -18.11 -8.79
N MET A 154 19.53 -19.12 -9.64
CA MET A 154 20.03 -19.06 -11.01
C MET A 154 19.20 -18.09 -11.86
N MET A 155 19.86 -17.41 -12.79
CA MET A 155 19.22 -16.51 -13.76
C MET A 155 18.20 -17.22 -14.65
N SER A 156 18.35 -18.53 -14.85
CA SER A 156 17.38 -19.38 -15.58
C SER A 156 16.00 -19.43 -14.92
N SER A 157 15.89 -19.16 -13.61
CA SER A 157 14.60 -19.02 -12.93
C SER A 157 13.90 -17.68 -13.20
N ASN A 158 14.64 -16.67 -13.66
CA ASN A 158 14.21 -15.27 -13.82
C ASN A 158 13.75 -14.57 -12.52
N LEU A 159 13.64 -15.27 -11.38
CA LEU A 159 13.19 -14.72 -10.10
C LEU A 159 14.11 -13.61 -9.55
N PRO A 160 15.46 -13.69 -9.65
CA PRO A 160 16.33 -12.59 -9.25
C PRO A 160 16.08 -11.28 -10.01
N LEU A 161 15.78 -11.36 -11.31
CA LEU A 161 15.47 -10.18 -12.12
C LEU A 161 14.12 -9.57 -11.75
N ILE A 162 13.10 -10.40 -11.55
CA ILE A 162 11.78 -9.95 -11.10
C ILE A 162 11.91 -9.26 -9.73
N TYR A 163 12.65 -9.86 -8.79
CA TYR A 163 12.90 -9.27 -7.48
C TYR A 163 13.63 -7.92 -7.58
N SER A 164 14.72 -7.85 -8.37
CA SER A 164 15.49 -6.61 -8.55
C SER A 164 14.64 -5.49 -9.14
N PHE A 165 13.71 -5.82 -10.04
CA PHE A 165 12.78 -4.85 -10.59
C PHE A 165 11.81 -4.35 -9.52
N VAL A 166 11.11 -5.27 -8.83
CA VAL A 166 10.08 -4.91 -7.86
C VAL A 166 10.66 -4.18 -6.65
N THR A 167 11.85 -4.54 -6.17
CA THR A 167 12.46 -3.86 -5.01
C THR A 167 12.80 -2.39 -5.30
N ALA A 168 13.18 -2.05 -6.54
CA ALA A 168 13.44 -0.66 -6.93
C ALA A 168 12.18 0.21 -6.83
N THR A 169 11.01 -0.39 -7.09
CA THR A 169 9.71 0.30 -7.00
C THR A 169 9.36 0.72 -5.58
N ARG A 170 10.01 0.16 -4.56
CA ARG A 170 9.84 0.59 -3.16
C ARG A 170 10.48 1.96 -2.89
N THR A 171 11.42 2.40 -3.73
CA THR A 171 12.18 3.65 -3.57
C THR A 171 11.69 4.76 -4.48
N TYR A 172 11.58 4.51 -5.80
CA TYR A 172 11.20 5.57 -6.74
C TYR A 172 9.72 5.95 -6.58
N GLU A 173 9.34 7.15 -7.04
CA GLU A 173 7.95 7.65 -7.01
C GLU A 173 7.33 7.72 -5.60
N GLY A 174 8.21 7.87 -4.62
CA GLY A 174 7.92 8.02 -3.19
C GLY A 174 8.52 6.88 -2.37
N ASP A 175 9.43 7.22 -1.46
CA ASP A 175 9.96 6.27 -0.49
C ASP A 175 8.86 5.64 0.37
N TYR A 176 8.99 4.35 0.67
CA TYR A 176 8.04 3.57 1.47
C TYR A 176 7.60 4.29 2.76
N THR A 177 8.56 4.73 3.58
CA THR A 177 8.29 5.37 4.88
C THR A 177 7.64 6.73 4.66
N VAL A 178 8.14 7.51 3.70
CA VAL A 178 7.58 8.84 3.38
C VAL A 178 6.12 8.73 2.93
N LEU A 179 5.79 7.75 2.08
CA LEU A 179 4.41 7.52 1.62
C LEU A 179 3.48 7.07 2.74
N LEU A 180 3.96 6.22 3.64
CA LEU A 180 3.19 5.82 4.82
C LEU A 180 2.96 7.00 5.77
N LEU A 181 3.95 7.88 5.95
CA LEU A 181 3.76 9.12 6.72
C LEU A 181 2.79 10.10 6.05
N GLN A 182 2.78 10.19 4.72
CA GLN A 182 1.75 10.96 3.98
C GLN A 182 0.36 10.40 4.24
N THR A 183 0.22 9.08 4.23
CA THR A 183 -1.03 8.38 4.54
C THR A 183 -1.43 8.61 6.00
N ALA A 184 -0.50 8.50 6.94
CA ALA A 184 -0.74 8.74 8.35
C ALA A 184 -1.29 10.14 8.63
N ARG A 185 -0.79 11.18 7.94
CA ARG A 185 -1.34 12.55 8.05
C ARG A 185 -2.82 12.61 7.67
N PHE A 186 -3.20 11.95 6.58
CA PHE A 186 -4.59 11.86 6.16
C PHE A 186 -5.45 11.13 7.21
N LEU A 187 -4.93 10.05 7.79
CA LEU A 187 -5.65 9.23 8.78
C LEU A 187 -5.84 9.92 10.13
N ILE A 188 -4.82 10.64 10.62
CA ILE A 188 -4.94 11.44 11.84
C ILE A 188 -6.01 12.53 11.65
N LYS A 189 -6.01 13.20 10.49
CA LYS A 189 -7.04 14.17 10.15
C LYS A 189 -8.44 13.54 10.05
N ALA A 190 -8.56 12.35 9.47
CA ALA A 190 -9.82 11.61 9.40
C ALA A 190 -10.33 11.22 10.79
N TRP A 191 -9.43 10.83 11.71
CA TRP A 191 -9.79 10.56 13.10
C TRP A 191 -10.31 11.81 13.81
N GLU A 192 -9.63 12.95 13.67
CA GLU A 192 -10.08 14.22 14.26
C GLU A 192 -11.42 14.69 13.68
N GLN A 193 -11.67 14.43 12.39
CA GLN A 193 -12.98 14.67 11.78
C GLN A 193 -14.06 13.76 12.36
N ALA A 194 -13.76 12.48 12.57
CA ALA A 194 -14.67 11.52 13.20
C ALA A 194 -15.05 11.97 14.62
N GLU A 195 -14.07 12.40 15.40
CA GLU A 195 -14.24 12.92 16.76
C GLU A 195 -15.07 14.21 16.77
N ALA A 196 -14.88 15.09 15.78
CA ALA A 196 -15.66 16.31 15.60
C ALA A 196 -17.05 16.08 14.99
N GLY A 197 -17.47 14.84 14.72
CA GLY A 197 -18.75 14.52 14.09
C GLY A 197 -18.88 15.00 12.64
N LYS A 198 -17.75 15.25 11.96
CA LYS A 198 -17.74 15.68 10.55
C LYS A 198 -17.86 14.47 9.62
N PRO A 199 -18.46 14.65 8.42
CA PRO A 199 -18.54 13.57 7.45
C PRO A 199 -17.14 13.14 7.01
N LEU A 200 -16.94 11.83 6.91
CA LEU A 200 -15.71 11.21 6.41
C LEU A 200 -15.90 10.74 4.97
N THR A 201 -14.79 10.60 4.26
CA THR A 201 -14.82 9.98 2.94
C THR A 201 -15.07 8.47 3.03
N PRO A 202 -15.60 7.83 1.98
CA PRO A 202 -16.06 6.44 2.05
C PRO A 202 -15.00 5.46 2.57
N THR A 203 -13.73 5.61 2.16
CA THR A 203 -12.67 4.65 2.50
C THR A 203 -12.28 4.65 3.98
N VAL A 204 -12.58 5.73 4.71
CA VAL A 204 -12.29 5.88 6.15
C VAL A 204 -13.55 6.05 6.99
N SER A 205 -14.73 5.86 6.38
CA SER A 205 -16.03 5.99 7.05
C SER A 205 -16.19 5.03 8.25
N TYR A 206 -15.51 3.89 8.22
CA TYR A 206 -15.48 2.93 9.34
C TYR A 206 -14.96 3.57 10.64
N LEU A 207 -14.10 4.60 10.60
CA LEU A 207 -13.58 5.26 11.79
C LEU A 207 -14.68 5.84 12.68
N THR A 208 -15.79 6.31 12.10
CA THR A 208 -16.93 6.81 12.87
C THR A 208 -17.57 5.71 13.74
N LYS A 209 -17.65 4.47 13.24
CA LYS A 209 -18.18 3.32 13.98
C LYS A 209 -17.27 2.97 15.16
N TYR A 210 -15.98 2.79 14.91
CA TYR A 210 -15.02 2.37 15.95
C TYR A 210 -14.69 3.47 16.96
N PHE A 211 -14.87 4.74 16.60
CA PHE A 211 -14.80 5.84 17.57
C PHE A 211 -15.95 5.76 18.59
N LYS A 212 -17.17 5.42 18.15
CA LYS A 212 -18.38 5.37 19.00
C LYS A 212 -18.52 4.06 19.77
N ASP A 213 -18.41 2.93 19.07
CA ASP A 213 -18.78 1.61 19.59
C ASP A 213 -17.57 0.86 20.18
N GLY A 214 -16.35 1.34 19.93
CA GLY A 214 -15.14 0.72 20.43
C GLY A 214 -14.84 -0.64 19.77
N ARG A 215 -14.83 -1.72 20.56
CA ARG A 215 -14.42 -3.06 20.10
C ARG A 215 -15.62 -3.83 19.52
N VAL A 216 -15.43 -4.41 18.34
CA VAL A 216 -16.40 -5.31 17.69
C VAL A 216 -16.03 -6.76 18.04
N PRO A 217 -16.98 -7.64 18.40
CA PRO A 217 -16.71 -9.05 18.65
C PRO A 217 -16.12 -9.73 17.41
N TRP A 218 -15.18 -10.66 17.63
CA TRP A 218 -14.62 -11.45 16.54
C TRP A 218 -15.69 -12.39 15.96
N ASP A 219 -15.75 -12.43 14.64
CA ASP A 219 -16.52 -13.38 13.86
C ASP A 219 -15.61 -13.94 12.75
N SER A 220 -15.67 -15.26 12.52
CA SER A 220 -14.85 -15.97 11.54
C SER A 220 -15.45 -15.91 10.12
N THR A 221 -16.56 -15.21 9.91
CA THR A 221 -17.06 -14.89 8.56
C THR A 221 -16.12 -13.94 7.82
N SER A 222 -16.23 -13.87 6.50
CA SER A 222 -15.50 -12.89 5.69
C SER A 222 -15.75 -11.45 6.15
N GLU A 223 -16.99 -11.13 6.51
CA GLU A 223 -17.37 -9.81 7.03
C GLU A 223 -16.79 -9.57 8.43
N GLY A 224 -16.74 -10.61 9.27
CA GLY A 224 -16.07 -10.57 10.57
C GLY A 224 -14.57 -10.26 10.46
N ILE A 225 -13.87 -10.87 9.50
CA ILE A 225 -12.46 -10.60 9.20
C ILE A 225 -12.25 -9.13 8.79
N VAL A 226 -13.10 -8.61 7.90
CA VAL A 226 -13.03 -7.19 7.45
C VAL A 226 -13.29 -6.23 8.62
N ASN A 227 -14.33 -6.50 9.43
CA ASN A 227 -14.60 -5.71 10.63
C ASN A 227 -13.45 -5.78 11.65
N ALA A 228 -12.82 -6.93 11.81
CA ALA A 228 -11.65 -7.05 12.69
C ALA A 228 -10.49 -6.20 12.18
N ALA A 229 -10.21 -6.22 10.87
CA ALA A 229 -9.19 -5.39 10.24
C ALA A 229 -9.46 -3.88 10.47
N TYR A 230 -10.71 -3.43 10.26
CA TYR A 230 -11.11 -2.05 10.56
C TYR A 230 -10.94 -1.68 12.04
N GLY A 231 -11.23 -2.61 12.95
CA GLY A 231 -11.02 -2.40 14.39
C GLY A 231 -9.55 -2.24 14.75
N VAL A 232 -8.66 -3.07 14.19
CA VAL A 232 -7.21 -2.96 14.42
C VAL A 232 -6.69 -1.64 13.84
N ALA A 233 -7.09 -1.29 12.62
CA ALA A 233 -6.73 -0.03 11.99
C ALA A 233 -7.15 1.19 12.83
N ALA A 234 -8.43 1.25 13.23
CA ALA A 234 -8.95 2.32 14.07
C ALA A 234 -8.23 2.38 15.43
N GLY A 235 -7.95 1.24 16.05
CA GLY A 235 -7.23 1.15 17.32
C GLY A 235 -5.80 1.71 17.23
N LYS A 236 -5.07 1.38 16.16
CA LYS A 236 -3.72 1.90 15.90
C LYS A 236 -3.70 3.40 15.64
N ILE A 237 -4.65 3.91 14.84
CA ILE A 237 -4.80 5.36 14.62
C ILE A 237 -5.11 6.06 15.94
N SER A 238 -6.06 5.54 16.73
CA SER A 238 -6.42 6.08 18.05
C SER A 238 -5.21 6.15 18.99
N ALA A 239 -4.38 5.10 19.00
CA ALA A 239 -3.16 5.06 19.80
C ALA A 239 -2.17 6.15 19.36
N CYS A 240 -1.97 6.37 18.06
CA CYS A 240 -1.12 7.43 17.54
C CYS A 240 -1.62 8.83 17.95
N VAL A 241 -2.92 9.08 17.81
CA VAL A 241 -3.55 10.35 18.22
C VAL A 241 -3.35 10.60 19.71
N LYS A 242 -3.54 9.58 20.56
CA LYS A 242 -3.28 9.67 22.01
C LYS A 242 -1.81 9.97 22.31
N SER A 243 -0.88 9.31 21.63
CA SER A 243 0.57 9.55 21.78
C SER A 243 0.93 11.01 21.44
N ILE A 244 0.46 11.52 20.30
CA ILE A 244 0.71 12.92 19.88
C ILE A 244 0.15 13.88 20.93
N ARG A 245 -1.12 13.71 21.32
CA ARG A 245 -1.77 14.59 22.31
C ARG A 245 -1.08 14.56 23.67
N ASN A 246 -0.64 13.39 24.14
CA ASN A 246 0.08 13.26 25.40
C ASN A 246 1.43 13.99 25.36
N ARG A 247 2.17 13.88 24.25
CA ARG A 247 3.44 14.60 24.05
C ARG A 247 3.25 16.12 23.99
N VAL A 248 2.20 16.59 23.32
CA VAL A 248 1.87 18.02 23.32
C VAL A 248 1.53 18.51 24.74
N LYS A 249 0.80 17.70 25.54
CA LYS A 249 0.51 18.01 26.94
C LYS A 249 1.75 18.10 27.83
N THR A 250 2.85 17.42 27.48
CA THR A 250 4.12 17.54 28.21
C THR A 250 4.94 18.77 27.80
N GLY A 251 4.40 19.64 26.95
CA GLY A 251 5.04 20.89 26.52
C GLY A 251 5.81 20.83 25.21
N LEU A 252 5.75 19.71 24.48
CA LEU A 252 6.36 19.60 23.15
C LEU A 252 5.53 20.35 22.09
N SER A 253 6.21 20.85 21.05
CA SER A 253 5.53 21.33 19.85
C SER A 253 4.77 20.19 19.16
N TYR A 254 3.79 20.53 18.30
CA TYR A 254 3.07 19.50 17.55
C TYR A 254 4.00 18.76 16.58
N GLU A 255 4.94 19.47 15.97
CA GLU A 255 5.94 18.95 15.05
C GLU A 255 6.87 17.94 15.74
N ASP A 256 7.36 18.25 16.95
CA ASP A 256 8.19 17.32 17.73
C ASP A 256 7.37 16.13 18.21
N ALA A 257 6.13 16.36 18.65
CA ALA A 257 5.23 15.29 19.06
C ALA A 257 4.91 14.33 17.89
N TRP A 258 4.73 14.88 16.68
CA TRP A 258 4.55 14.13 15.44
C TRP A 258 5.79 13.30 15.13
N ASP A 259 6.97 13.93 15.11
CA ASP A 259 8.24 13.28 14.79
C ASP A 259 8.53 12.10 15.72
N LEU A 260 8.38 12.31 17.03
CA LEU A 260 8.53 11.27 18.06
C LEU A 260 7.46 10.17 18.01
N THR A 261 6.46 10.30 17.15
CA THR A 261 5.39 9.30 16.94
C THR A 261 5.45 8.67 15.54
N THR A 262 6.40 9.06 14.68
CA THR A 262 6.52 8.60 13.28
C THR A 262 6.56 7.07 13.14
N VAL A 263 7.26 6.35 14.02
CA VAL A 263 7.30 4.88 14.01
C VAL A 263 5.91 4.27 14.22
N GLN A 264 5.12 4.81 15.16
CA GLN A 264 3.75 4.35 15.40
C GLN A 264 2.83 4.72 14.22
N LEU A 265 3.03 5.91 13.63
CA LEU A 265 2.27 6.39 12.49
C LEU A 265 2.48 5.52 11.24
N VAL A 266 3.71 5.11 10.96
CA VAL A 266 4.05 4.17 9.88
C VAL A 266 3.34 2.84 10.12
N ALA A 267 3.48 2.26 11.31
CA ALA A 267 2.84 0.98 11.68
C ALA A 267 1.30 1.04 11.75
N ALA A 268 0.71 2.24 11.85
CA ALA A 268 -0.73 2.45 11.75
C ALA A 268 -1.17 2.52 10.28
N ALA A 269 -0.41 3.23 9.44
CA ALA A 269 -0.66 3.34 8.01
C ALA A 269 -0.57 1.98 7.29
N GLU A 270 0.34 1.10 7.71
CA GLU A 270 0.50 -0.26 7.15
C GLU A 270 -0.74 -1.16 7.29
N VAL A 271 -1.61 -0.92 8.29
CA VAL A 271 -2.69 -1.85 8.65
C VAL A 271 -4.04 -1.49 8.00
N ILE A 272 -4.06 -0.47 7.14
CA ILE A 272 -5.29 0.15 6.63
C ILE A 272 -5.69 -0.33 5.23
N THR A 273 -4.81 -1.06 4.56
CA THR A 273 -5.06 -1.75 3.28
C THR A 273 -5.11 -3.25 3.47
#